data_AF-A0A2V8WDH4-F1
#
_entry.id   AF-A0A2V8WDH4-F1
#
_cell.length_a   1.000
_cell.length_b   1.000
_cell.length_c   1.000
_cell.angle_alpha   90.00
_cell.angle_beta   90.00
_cell.angle_gamma   90.00
#
_symmetry.space_group_name_H-M   'P 1'
#
loop_
_entity.id
_entity.type
_entity.pdbx_description
1 polymer ?
#
loop_
_entity_poly.entity_id
_entity_poly.type
_entity_poly.pdbx_seq_one_letter_code
_entity_poly.pdbx_strand_id
1 'polypeptide(L)'
;MWFAPGGFRHLLSSRTRLAPGAGPQDRYLRRTKRMHKGITVLLFGMLALSAPPAANRLWGQAEKKDAMPDPAVKVGDMVPDFTLMDTHRNQVSLHDFRGKKNVALAFYIFAFTGG
;
A
#
# COMPACT_ATOMS: atom_id res chain seq x y z
N MET A 1 44.64 -57.74 -10.58
CA MET A 1 44.16 -59.13 -10.64
C MET A 1 43.66 -59.53 -9.27
N TRP A 2 42.34 -59.63 -9.05
CA TRP A 2 41.78 -60.77 -8.33
C TRP A 2 40.27 -60.86 -8.48
N PHE A 3 39.83 -62.11 -8.58
CA PHE A 3 38.52 -62.61 -8.96
C PHE A 3 37.60 -62.75 -7.75
N ALA A 4 36.30 -62.87 -8.06
CA ALA A 4 35.14 -63.11 -7.19
C ALA A 4 35.29 -64.32 -6.21
N PRO A 5 34.30 -64.53 -5.33
CA PRO A 5 33.41 -65.67 -5.58
C PRO A 5 31.94 -65.33 -5.26
N GLY A 6 30.98 -65.80 -6.04
CA GLY A 6 30.34 -67.10 -5.84
C GLY A 6 28.88 -66.83 -5.42
N GLY A 7 27.84 -67.33 -6.06
CA GLY A 7 27.69 -68.68 -6.58
C GLY A 7 26.59 -69.35 -5.77
N PHE A 8 25.36 -69.25 -6.30
CA PHE A 8 24.22 -70.18 -6.20
C PHE A 8 24.10 -71.09 -4.95
N ARG A 9 22.88 -71.20 -4.40
CA ARG A 9 22.03 -72.42 -4.51
C ARG A 9 20.81 -72.37 -3.57
N HIS A 10 19.82 -73.20 -3.96
CA HIS A 10 18.66 -73.75 -3.23
C HIS A 10 17.42 -72.85 -3.16
N LEU A 11 16.41 -73.05 -4.02
CA LEU A 11 15.46 -74.18 -4.08
C LEU A 11 14.64 -74.33 -2.78
N LEU A 12 13.45 -73.70 -2.75
CA LEU A 12 12.29 -74.27 -2.06
C LEU A 12 11.01 -73.86 -2.77
N SER A 13 10.48 -74.83 -3.52
CA SER A 13 9.06 -74.89 -3.88
C SER A 13 8.25 -75.13 -2.60
N SER A 14 7.31 -74.24 -2.30
CA SER A 14 6.19 -74.56 -1.41
C SER A 14 4.93 -73.84 -1.89
N ARG A 15 4.23 -74.54 -2.78
CA ARG A 15 2.84 -74.31 -3.14
C ARG A 15 1.99 -74.49 -1.88
N THR A 16 1.32 -73.45 -1.39
CA THR A 16 0.21 -73.61 -0.44
C THR A 16 -0.86 -72.53 -0.60
N ARG A 17 -1.97 -72.97 -1.19
CA ARG A 17 -3.38 -72.64 -0.93
C ARG A 17 -3.82 -71.16 -0.82
N LEU A 18 -4.65 -70.80 -1.80
CA LEU A 18 -5.64 -69.72 -1.82
C LEU A 18 -6.34 -69.54 -0.46
N ALA A 19 -6.28 -68.32 0.09
CA ALA A 19 -7.11 -67.89 1.21
C ALA A 19 -8.54 -67.58 0.72
N PRO A 20 -9.60 -68.14 1.33
CA PRO A 20 -10.97 -67.84 0.98
C PRO A 20 -11.46 -66.59 1.74
N GLY A 21 -12.16 -65.68 1.04
CA GLY A 21 -13.06 -64.72 1.67
C GLY A 21 -12.50 -63.33 1.95
N ALA A 22 -12.32 -62.52 0.90
CA ALA A 22 -12.34 -61.06 1.02
C ALA A 22 -13.65 -60.54 0.40
N GLY A 23 -14.62 -60.21 1.25
CA GLY A 23 -15.92 -59.69 0.84
C GLY A 23 -15.84 -58.30 0.20
N PRO A 24 -16.75 -57.95 -0.73
CA PRO A 24 -16.65 -56.74 -1.54
C PRO A 24 -17.30 -55.49 -0.90
N GLN A 25 -17.01 -55.18 0.37
CA GLN A 25 -17.66 -54.05 1.07
C GLN A 25 -16.73 -52.96 1.64
N ASP A 26 -15.41 -53.13 1.63
CA ASP A 26 -14.49 -52.21 2.34
C ASP A 26 -13.80 -51.15 1.48
N ARG A 27 -14.34 -50.80 0.30
CA ARG A 27 -13.71 -49.81 -0.61
C ARG A 27 -14.55 -48.60 -0.99
N TYR A 28 -15.57 -48.26 -0.21
CA TYR A 28 -16.42 -47.08 -0.50
C TYR A 28 -16.12 -45.80 0.28
N LEU A 29 -15.09 -45.74 1.13
CA LEU A 29 -14.80 -44.54 1.94
C LEU A 29 -13.40 -43.98 1.73
N ARG A 30 -12.97 -43.72 0.49
CA ARG A 30 -11.68 -43.04 0.28
C ARG A 30 -11.52 -42.26 -1.02
N ARG A 31 -12.40 -41.30 -1.35
CA ARG A 31 -12.11 -40.38 -2.49
C ARG A 31 -12.80 -39.01 -2.57
N THR A 32 -12.97 -38.22 -1.49
CA THR A 32 -13.63 -36.89 -1.64
C THR A 32 -13.03 -35.71 -0.85
N LYS A 33 -11.77 -35.77 -0.39
CA LYS A 33 -11.16 -34.67 0.39
C LYS A 33 -10.33 -33.64 -0.41
N ARG A 34 -9.97 -33.93 -1.67
CA ARG A 34 -9.14 -33.02 -2.50
C ARG A 34 -9.94 -32.07 -3.39
N MET A 35 -11.19 -32.40 -3.73
CA MET A 35 -11.99 -31.61 -4.69
C MET A 35 -12.69 -30.39 -4.07
N HIS A 36 -13.02 -30.43 -2.77
CA HIS A 36 -13.59 -29.28 -2.07
C HIS A 36 -12.62 -28.08 -2.01
N LYS A 37 -11.30 -28.34 -1.97
CA LYS A 37 -10.27 -27.28 -1.89
C LYS A 37 -10.20 -26.42 -3.16
N GLY A 38 -10.39 -27.02 -4.33
CA GLY A 38 -10.40 -26.28 -5.61
C GLY A 38 -11.66 -25.43 -5.79
N ILE A 39 -12.81 -25.96 -5.36
CA ILE A 39 -14.09 -25.25 -5.40
C ILE A 39 -14.07 -24.04 -4.46
N THR A 40 -13.50 -24.16 -3.26
CA THR A 40 -13.36 -23.03 -2.33
C THR A 40 -12.53 -21.89 -2.92
N VAL A 41 -11.42 -22.18 -3.62
CA VAL A 41 -10.59 -21.13 -4.25
C VAL A 41 -11.33 -20.43 -5.39
N LEU A 42 -12.08 -21.16 -6.21
CA LEU A 42 -12.83 -20.57 -7.33
C LEU A 42 -14.01 -19.71 -6.86
N LEU A 43 -14.72 -20.13 -5.81
CA LEU A 43 -15.81 -19.34 -5.21
C LEU A 43 -15.29 -18.06 -4.53
N PHE A 44 -14.13 -18.12 -3.85
CA PHE A 44 -13.52 -16.93 -3.26
C PHE A 44 -13.01 -15.94 -4.32
N GLY A 45 -12.45 -16.45 -5.43
CA GLY A 45 -11.98 -15.63 -6.55
C GLY A 45 -13.12 -14.90 -7.28
N MET A 46 -14.27 -15.55 -7.48
CA MET A 46 -15.43 -14.89 -8.10
C MET A 46 -16.12 -13.88 -7.17
N LEU A 47 -16.14 -14.11 -5.85
CA LEU A 47 -16.71 -13.14 -4.90
C LEU A 47 -15.94 -11.80 -4.90
N ALA A 48 -14.62 -11.84 -5.14
CA ALA A 48 -13.78 -10.65 -5.19
C ALA A 48 -14.03 -9.73 -6.40
N LEU A 49 -14.74 -10.20 -7.44
CA LEU A 49 -14.99 -9.42 -8.66
C LEU A 49 -16.33 -8.66 -8.65
N SER A 50 -17.11 -8.74 -7.57
CA SER A 50 -18.40 -8.04 -7.40
C SER A 50 -18.33 -6.84 -6.45
N ALA A 51 -17.24 -6.06 -6.52
CA ALA A 51 -17.11 -4.84 -5.73
C ALA A 51 -18.29 -3.87 -6.05
N PRO A 52 -19.10 -3.46 -5.05
CA PRO A 52 -20.16 -2.48 -5.28
C PRO A 52 -19.53 -1.14 -5.72
N PRO A 53 -20.14 -0.40 -6.66
CA PRO A 53 -19.64 0.90 -7.16
C PRO A 53 -19.49 1.99 -6.08
N ALA A 54 -19.93 1.71 -4.84
CA ALA A 54 -19.66 2.53 -3.67
C ALA A 54 -18.18 2.49 -3.22
N ALA A 55 -17.40 1.48 -3.60
CA ALA A 55 -15.97 1.40 -3.26
C ALA A 55 -15.15 2.52 -3.92
N ASN A 56 -15.54 2.99 -5.12
CA ASN A 56 -14.90 4.15 -5.75
C ASN A 56 -15.13 5.47 -4.98
N ARG A 57 -16.08 5.51 -4.03
CA ARG A 57 -16.28 6.67 -3.14
C ARG A 57 -15.44 6.62 -1.86
N LEU A 58 -14.76 5.50 -1.58
CA LEU A 58 -13.80 5.38 -0.48
C LEU A 58 -12.39 5.82 -0.87
N TRP A 59 -12.05 5.80 -2.17
CA TRP A 59 -10.80 6.38 -2.70
C TRP A 59 -10.97 7.80 -3.26
N GLY A 60 -12.20 8.24 -3.46
CA GLY A 60 -12.54 9.61 -3.87
C GLY A 60 -12.95 10.48 -2.68
N GLN A 61 -12.15 10.55 -1.62
CA GLN A 61 -12.31 11.67 -0.69
C GLN A 61 -11.81 12.92 -1.39
N ALA A 62 -12.78 13.77 -1.74
CA ALA A 62 -12.66 15.17 -2.08
C ALA A 62 -11.30 15.74 -1.64
N GLU A 63 -10.49 16.13 -2.63
CA GLU A 63 -9.49 17.15 -2.43
C GLU A 63 -10.22 18.33 -1.79
N LYS A 64 -10.06 18.48 -0.47
CA LYS A 64 -10.24 19.78 0.14
C LYS A 64 -9.24 20.64 -0.61
N LYS A 65 -9.74 21.45 -1.54
CA LYS A 65 -9.06 22.68 -1.90
C LYS A 65 -8.90 23.39 -0.57
N ASP A 66 -7.76 23.20 0.07
CA ASP A 66 -7.22 24.14 1.02
C ASP A 66 -7.15 25.43 0.20
N ALA A 67 -8.23 26.20 0.27
CA ALA A 67 -8.31 27.49 -0.35
C ALA A 67 -7.14 28.23 0.29
N MET A 68 -6.10 28.45 -0.52
CA MET A 68 -5.02 29.36 -0.14
C MET A 68 -5.72 30.58 0.46
N PRO A 69 -5.38 30.98 1.70
CA PRO A 69 -6.02 32.13 2.29
C PRO A 69 -5.92 33.26 1.28
N ASP A 70 -7.06 33.79 0.86
CA ASP A 70 -7.08 34.98 0.03
C ASP A 70 -6.16 35.98 0.72
N PRO A 71 -5.19 36.59 0.01
CA PRO A 71 -4.38 37.64 0.60
C PRO A 71 -5.32 38.81 0.89
N ALA A 72 -5.97 38.75 2.06
CA ALA A 72 -7.09 39.59 2.44
C ALA A 72 -6.53 40.93 2.92
N VAL A 73 -5.95 41.69 1.99
CA VAL A 73 -5.57 43.08 2.21
C VAL A 73 -6.50 43.91 1.36
N LYS A 74 -7.46 44.57 1.99
CA LYS A 74 -8.34 45.54 1.30
C LYS A 74 -7.77 46.95 1.49
N VAL A 75 -8.06 47.80 0.53
CA VAL A 75 -7.72 49.23 0.65
C VAL A 75 -8.46 49.81 1.85
N GLY A 76 -7.72 50.49 2.73
CA GLY A 76 -8.25 51.06 3.96
C GLY A 76 -8.10 50.16 5.20
N ASP A 77 -7.80 48.87 5.01
CA ASP A 77 -7.49 47.99 6.15
C ASP A 77 -6.17 48.41 6.80
N MET A 78 -6.12 48.29 8.12
CA MET A 78 -4.88 48.53 8.85
C MET A 78 -3.86 47.46 8.47
N VAL A 79 -2.72 47.89 7.94
CA VAL A 79 -1.61 46.99 7.60
C VAL A 79 -1.12 46.24 8.86
N PRO A 80 -0.86 44.92 8.77
CA PRO A 80 -0.25 44.17 9.86
C PRO A 80 1.08 44.80 10.28
N ASP A 81 1.34 44.82 11.58
CA ASP A 81 2.62 45.31 12.08
C ASP A 81 3.68 44.21 12.00
N PHE A 82 4.88 44.60 11.59
CA PHE A 82 6.02 43.70 11.52
C PHE A 82 7.31 44.49 11.74
N THR A 83 8.35 43.76 12.10
CA THR A 83 9.67 44.30 12.37
C THR A 83 10.71 43.50 11.61
N LEU A 84 11.56 44.20 10.85
CA LEU A 84 12.60 43.58 10.01
C LEU A 84 13.98 44.17 10.36
N MET A 85 15.03 43.43 9.99
CA MET A 85 16.38 43.97 9.94
C MET A 85 16.60 44.74 8.65
N ASP A 86 17.17 45.94 8.74
CA ASP A 86 17.69 46.66 7.58
C ASP A 86 19.07 46.12 7.13
N THR A 87 19.62 46.71 6.07
CA THR A 87 20.96 46.37 5.54
C THR A 87 22.12 46.66 6.48
N HIS A 88 21.91 47.51 7.48
CA HIS A 88 22.90 47.87 8.50
C HIS A 88 22.72 47.07 9.80
N ARG A 89 21.78 46.11 9.83
CA ARG A 89 21.40 45.37 11.03
C ARG A 89 20.77 46.25 12.12
N ASN A 90 20.01 47.26 11.72
CA ASN A 90 19.10 47.97 12.62
C ASN A 90 17.69 47.39 12.54
N GLN A 91 17.04 47.26 13.70
CA GLN A 91 15.67 46.78 13.78
C GLN A 91 14.72 47.90 13.36
N VAL A 92 13.87 47.65 12.37
CA VAL A 92 12.95 48.64 11.79
C VAL A 92 11.53 48.08 11.85
N SER A 93 10.63 48.80 12.50
CA SER A 93 9.22 48.40 12.62
C SER A 93 8.32 49.24 11.74
N LEU A 94 7.25 48.63 11.20
CA LEU A 94 6.33 49.35 10.32
C LEU A 94 5.54 50.43 11.07
N HIS A 95 5.16 50.20 12.33
CA HIS A 95 4.45 51.17 13.15
C HIS A 95 5.20 52.49 13.35
N ASP A 96 6.54 52.48 13.31
CA ASP A 96 7.35 53.70 13.49
C ASP A 96 7.08 54.77 12.43
N PHE A 97 6.54 54.36 11.27
CA PHE A 97 6.21 55.25 10.16
C PHE A 97 4.74 55.70 10.12
N ARG A 98 3.85 55.08 10.91
CA ARG A 98 2.42 55.42 10.93
C ARG A 98 2.23 56.88 11.32
N GLY A 99 1.45 57.63 10.53
CA GLY A 99 1.15 59.04 10.77
C GLY A 99 2.30 60.03 10.53
N LYS A 100 3.49 59.56 10.15
CA LYS A 100 4.67 60.43 9.92
C LYS A 100 4.95 60.67 8.44
N LYS A 101 4.78 59.64 7.60
CA LYS A 101 4.99 59.71 6.15
C LYS A 101 4.29 58.57 5.41
N ASN A 102 4.12 58.75 4.11
CA ASN A 102 3.66 57.69 3.21
C ASN A 102 4.78 56.66 3.01
N VAL A 103 4.40 55.38 2.92
CA VAL A 103 5.33 54.25 2.79
C VAL A 103 4.86 53.35 1.66
N ALA A 104 5.78 52.93 0.79
CA ALA A 104 5.56 51.88 -0.20
C ALA A 104 6.28 50.60 0.26
N LEU A 105 5.58 49.46 0.21
CA LEU A 105 6.11 48.15 0.61
C LEU A 105 6.05 47.19 -0.59
N ALA A 106 7.15 46.50 -0.86
CA ALA A 106 7.25 45.51 -1.91
C ALA A 106 8.01 44.28 -1.40
N PHE A 107 7.60 43.10 -1.85
CA PHE A 107 8.26 41.83 -1.57
C PHE A 107 8.85 41.29 -2.88
N TYR A 108 10.11 40.88 -2.84
CA TYR A 108 10.82 40.28 -3.97
C TYR A 108 11.31 38.89 -3.57
N ILE A 109 11.29 37.94 -4.49
CA ILE A 109 11.62 36.53 -4.18
C ILE A 109 13.13 36.37 -3.97
N PHE A 110 13.95 36.97 -4.86
CA PHE A 110 15.40 36.86 -4.82
C PHE A 110 16.06 38.21 -5.12
N ALA A 111 17.18 38.48 -4.44
CA ALA A 111 18.04 39.61 -4.75
C ALA A 111 18.68 39.45 -6.14
N PHE A 112 18.99 40.57 -6.79
CA PHE A 112 19.67 40.61 -8.10
C PHE A 112 18.92 39.93 -9.26
N THR A 113 17.59 39.92 -9.22
CA THR A 113 16.73 39.46 -10.32
C THR A 113 16.03 40.64 -10.99
N GLY A 114 15.67 40.48 -12.28
CA GLY A 114 14.79 41.43 -12.95
C GLY A 114 13.39 41.33 -12.36
N GLY A 115 12.86 42.45 -11.89
CA GLY A 115 11.49 42.57 -11.38
C GLY A 115 10.46 42.77 -12.47
#